data_AF-A0A389MHM3-F1
#
_entry.id   AF-A0A389MHM3-F1
#
_cell.length_a   1.000
_cell.length_b   1.000
_cell.length_c   1.000
_cell.angle_alpha   90.00
_cell.angle_beta   90.00
_cell.angle_gamma   90.00
#
_symmetry.space_group_name_H-M   'P 1'
#
loop_
_entity.id
_entity.type
_entity.pdbx_description
1 polymer ?
#
loop_
_entity_poly.entity_id
_entity_poly.type
_entity_poly.pdbx_seq_one_letter_code
_entity_poly.pdbx_strand_id
1 'polypeptide(L)'
;MTAQGFPRGYLMRQKQVHGFQTGDMVKAVVTKGKKVGTHCGRVAVRASGNFNIQTPQGAIQGVAHRWCKITQRNDGYGYSLMAKTDATGTPSKQRNASRPAPYLTGLKADVSRAN
;
A
#
# COMPACT_ATOMS: atom_id res chain seq x y z
N MET A 1 -21.11 -29.66 -12.85
CA MET A 1 -22.56 -29.61 -13.15
C MET A 1 -23.28 -30.33 -12.01
N THR A 2 -24.38 -29.79 -11.50
CA THR A 2 -25.32 -30.54 -10.65
C THR A 2 -26.36 -31.21 -11.53
N ALA A 3 -26.96 -32.30 -11.04
CA ALA A 3 -27.99 -33.09 -11.74
C ALA A 3 -29.25 -32.27 -12.14
N GLN A 4 -29.36 -31.02 -11.68
CA GLN A 4 -30.40 -30.06 -12.07
C GLN A 4 -29.75 -28.79 -12.67
N GLY A 5 -29.56 -28.79 -14.00
CA GLY A 5 -29.63 -27.66 -14.94
C GLY A 5 -28.81 -26.36 -14.78
N PHE A 6 -28.41 -25.92 -13.59
CA PHE A 6 -27.84 -24.58 -13.41
C PHE A 6 -26.30 -24.57 -13.52
N PRO A 7 -25.71 -23.75 -14.40
CA PRO A 7 -24.26 -23.61 -14.48
C PRO A 7 -23.74 -22.98 -13.18
N ARG A 8 -22.79 -23.67 -12.54
CA ARG A 8 -22.18 -23.21 -11.29
C ARG A 8 -20.81 -22.60 -11.62
N GLY A 9 -20.67 -21.29 -11.42
CA GLY A 9 -19.38 -20.60 -11.56
C GLY A 9 -18.40 -21.09 -10.50
N TYR A 10 -17.27 -21.65 -10.93
CA TYR A 10 -16.20 -22.08 -10.02
C TYR A 10 -15.24 -20.92 -9.77
N LEU A 11 -15.33 -20.34 -8.58
CA LEU A 11 -14.32 -19.42 -8.08
C LEU A 11 -13.13 -20.19 -7.52
N MET A 12 -11.99 -19.51 -7.45
CA MET A 12 -10.80 -20.02 -6.77
C MET A 12 -11.14 -20.36 -5.31
N ARG A 13 -10.90 -21.62 -4.90
CA ARG A 13 -11.06 -22.07 -3.50
C ARG A 13 -10.12 -21.36 -2.54
N GLN A 14 -8.93 -20.98 -3.03
CA GLN A 14 -7.92 -20.27 -2.25
C GLN A 14 -8.19 -18.77 -2.30
N LYS A 15 -8.43 -18.18 -1.13
CA LYS A 15 -8.63 -16.73 -0.96
C LYS A 15 -7.36 -15.92 -1.26
N GLN A 16 -6.20 -16.52 -1.00
CA GLN A 16 -4.90 -15.88 -1.16
C GLN A 16 -4.01 -16.67 -2.12
N VAL A 17 -3.22 -15.96 -2.92
CA VAL A 17 -2.21 -16.54 -3.82
C VAL A 17 -0.89 -15.83 -3.56
N HIS A 18 0.17 -16.58 -3.23
CA HIS A 18 1.47 -16.05 -2.81
C HIS A 18 1.41 -15.02 -1.66
N GLY A 19 0.42 -15.14 -0.77
CA GLY A 19 0.22 -14.22 0.35
C GLY A 19 -0.56 -12.93 0.04
N PHE A 20 -1.01 -12.76 -1.21
CA PHE A 20 -1.82 -11.63 -1.65
C PHE A 20 -3.29 -12.01 -1.77
N GLN A 21 -4.18 -11.09 -1.44
CA GLN A 21 -5.62 -11.19 -1.62
C GLN A 21 -6.12 -10.10 -2.57
N THR A 22 -7.18 -10.40 -3.33
CA THR A 22 -7.87 -9.37 -4.11
C THR A 22 -8.34 -8.23 -3.18
N GLY A 23 -8.02 -7.00 -3.57
CA GLY A 23 -8.29 -5.80 -2.79
C GLY A 23 -7.14 -5.36 -1.89
N ASP A 24 -6.04 -6.09 -1.77
CA ASP A 24 -4.86 -5.58 -1.06
C ASP A 24 -4.30 -4.33 -1.77
N MET A 25 -3.85 -3.34 -0.99
CA MET A 25 -3.10 -2.21 -1.51
C MET A 25 -1.65 -2.62 -1.68
N VAL A 26 -1.11 -2.51 -2.89
CA VAL A 26 0.26 -2.92 -3.22
C VAL A 26 1.06 -1.79 -3.83
N LYS A 27 2.37 -1.83 -3.60
CA LYS A 27 3.38 -1.08 -4.35
C LYS A 27 4.17 -2.08 -5.18
N ALA A 28 4.05 -2.01 -6.49
CA ALA A 28 4.82 -2.81 -7.43
C ALA A 28 5.98 -2.00 -8.00
N VAL A 29 7.20 -2.52 -7.87
CA VAL A 29 8.41 -1.93 -8.45
C VAL A 29 8.93 -2.88 -9.52
N VAL A 30 8.58 -2.59 -10.77
CA VAL A 30 8.92 -3.43 -11.92
C VAL A 30 10.23 -2.95 -12.52
N THR A 31 11.26 -3.78 -12.45
CA THR A 31 12.62 -3.44 -12.90
C THR A 31 12.93 -3.87 -14.34
N LYS A 32 12.10 -4.73 -14.94
CA LYS A 32 12.33 -5.29 -16.28
C LYS A 32 11.04 -5.38 -17.09
N GLY A 33 11.16 -5.32 -18.42
CA GLY A 33 10.06 -5.55 -19.37
C GLY A 33 9.32 -4.27 -19.81
N LYS A 34 8.11 -4.44 -20.37
CA LYS A 34 7.33 -3.33 -20.95
C LYS A 34 6.68 -2.40 -19.92
N LYS A 35 6.54 -2.84 -18.67
CA LYS A 35 5.78 -2.15 -17.60
C LYS A 35 6.71 -1.59 -16.51
N VAL A 36 7.95 -1.27 -16.88
CA VAL A 36 8.96 -0.73 -15.97
C VAL A 36 8.44 0.54 -15.32
N GLY A 37 8.61 0.63 -14.00
CA GLY A 37 8.11 1.74 -13.21
C GLY A 37 7.62 1.32 -11.83
N THR A 38 7.17 2.31 -11.07
CA THR A 38 6.54 2.11 -9.76
C THR A 38 5.04 2.32 -9.90
N HIS A 39 4.27 1.31 -9.50
CA HIS A 39 2.81 1.32 -9.58
C HIS A 39 2.24 1.09 -8.20
N CYS A 40 1.39 1.99 -7.73
CA CYS A 40 0.67 1.87 -6.47
C CYS A 40 -0.83 1.76 -6.73
N GLY A 41 -1.48 0.82 -6.06
CA GLY A 41 -2.90 0.58 -6.30
C GLY A 41 -3.43 -0.70 -5.68
N ARG A 42 -4.72 -0.96 -5.91
CA ARG A 42 -5.39 -2.19 -5.46
C ARG A 42 -5.05 -3.35 -6.38
N VAL A 43 -4.80 -4.53 -5.81
CA VAL A 43 -4.43 -5.73 -6.58
C VAL A 43 -5.64 -6.63 -6.85
N ALA A 44 -5.72 -7.16 -8.07
CA ALA A 44 -6.57 -8.28 -8.45
C ALA A 44 -5.69 -9.51 -8.67
N VAL A 45 -5.87 -10.50 -7.80
CA VAL A 45 -5.04 -11.71 -7.72
C VAL A 45 -5.60 -12.81 -8.63
N ARG A 46 -4.72 -13.55 -9.28
CA ARG A 46 -5.05 -14.73 -10.11
C ARG A 46 -4.21 -15.91 -9.67
N ALA A 47 -4.73 -17.13 -9.87
CA ALA A 47 -4.05 -18.37 -9.47
C ALA A 47 -2.71 -18.57 -10.18
N SER A 48 -2.53 -17.96 -11.34
CA SER A 48 -1.28 -18.01 -12.11
C SER A 48 -0.12 -17.21 -11.50
N GLY A 49 -0.33 -16.43 -10.43
CA GLY A 49 0.71 -15.60 -9.81
C GLY A 49 1.02 -14.29 -10.56
N ASN A 50 0.28 -14.01 -11.64
CA ASN A 50 0.29 -12.75 -12.36
C ASN A 50 -0.94 -11.92 -11.98
N PHE A 51 -0.69 -10.69 -11.52
CA PHE A 51 -1.70 -9.83 -10.92
C PHE A 51 -2.02 -8.63 -11.80
N ASN A 52 -3.20 -8.07 -11.58
CA ASN A 52 -3.59 -6.79 -12.16
C ASN A 52 -3.59 -5.73 -11.07
N ILE A 53 -3.00 -4.58 -11.33
CA ILE A 53 -2.93 -3.46 -10.38
C ILE A 53 -3.83 -2.35 -10.92
N GLN A 54 -4.83 -1.96 -10.13
CA GLN A 54 -5.70 -0.83 -10.42
C GLN A 54 -5.04 0.44 -9.90
N THR A 55 -4.51 1.24 -10.82
CA THR A 55 -4.02 2.59 -10.52
C THR A 55 -5.09 3.62 -10.92
N PRO A 56 -5.00 4.88 -10.46
CA PRO A 56 -5.94 5.93 -10.87
C PRO A 56 -5.95 6.18 -12.38
N GLN A 57 -4.84 5.89 -13.07
CA GLN A 57 -4.68 6.09 -14.52
C GLN A 57 -5.18 4.89 -15.33
N GLY A 58 -5.37 3.73 -14.71
CA GLY A 58 -5.86 2.53 -15.39
C GLY A 58 -5.42 1.24 -14.72
N ALA A 59 -5.85 0.12 -15.31
CA ALA A 59 -5.49 -1.21 -14.83
C ALA A 59 -4.22 -1.73 -15.55
N ILE A 60 -3.16 -1.94 -14.79
CA ILE A 60 -1.92 -2.55 -15.27
C ILE A 60 -2.03 -4.04 -15.09
N GLN A 61 -2.19 -4.77 -16.19
CA GLN A 61 -2.42 -6.22 -16.15
C GLN A 61 -1.11 -7.01 -16.15
N GLY A 62 -1.12 -8.22 -15.60
CA GLY A 62 -0.02 -9.19 -15.77
C GLY A 62 1.33 -8.76 -15.16
N VAL A 63 1.31 -8.27 -13.93
CA VAL A 63 2.50 -8.00 -13.11
C VAL A 63 2.75 -9.22 -12.21
N ALA A 64 3.93 -9.82 -12.27
CA ALA A 64 4.24 -10.98 -11.43
C ALA A 64 4.30 -10.58 -9.95
N HIS A 65 3.83 -11.48 -9.07
CA HIS A 65 3.78 -11.28 -7.62
C HIS A 65 5.13 -10.86 -7.00
N ARG A 66 6.26 -11.26 -7.62
CA ARG A 66 7.63 -10.99 -7.13
C ARG A 66 7.97 -9.50 -7.09
N TRP A 67 7.35 -8.69 -7.94
CA TRP A 67 7.55 -7.24 -7.98
C TRP A 67 6.61 -6.48 -7.05
N CYS A 68 5.58 -7.14 -6.54
CA CYS A 68 4.58 -6.54 -5.67
C CYS A 68 4.98 -6.65 -4.21
N LYS A 69 4.78 -5.58 -3.45
CA LYS A 69 4.83 -5.58 -1.98
C LYS A 69 3.53 -5.05 -1.43
N ILE A 70 3.00 -5.70 -0.39
CA ILE A 70 1.77 -5.25 0.28
C ILE A 70 2.10 -3.99 1.08
N THR A 71 1.36 -2.92 0.83
CA THR A 71 1.39 -1.68 1.60
C THR A 71 0.27 -1.68 2.65
N GLN A 72 -0.91 -2.22 2.29
CA GLN A 72 -2.04 -2.35 3.21
C GLN A 72 -2.84 -3.62 2.86
N ARG A 73 -3.24 -4.38 3.87
CA ARG A 73 -4.12 -5.54 3.67
C ARG A 73 -5.58 -5.12 3.49
N ASN A 74 -6.36 -5.99 2.87
CA ASN A 74 -7.81 -5.85 2.76
C ASN A 74 -8.51 -6.28 4.07
N ASP A 75 -8.26 -5.53 5.14
CA ASP A 75 -8.79 -5.72 6.50
C ASP A 75 -10.15 -5.03 6.74
N GLY A 76 -10.71 -4.41 5.71
CA GLY A 76 -12.00 -3.71 5.79
C GLY A 76 -11.88 -2.21 6.08
N TYR A 77 -10.67 -1.70 6.33
CA TYR A 77 -10.43 -0.27 6.54
C TYR A 77 -9.71 0.33 5.34
N GLY A 78 -10.09 1.54 4.92
CA GLY A 78 -9.41 2.28 3.87
C GLY A 78 -8.53 3.37 4.49
N TYR A 79 -7.23 3.14 4.64
CA TYR A 79 -6.32 4.20 5.07
C TYR A 79 -5.95 5.05 3.86
N SER A 80 -6.79 6.02 3.51
CA SER A 80 -6.45 7.08 2.56
C SER A 80 -5.71 8.19 3.30
N LEU A 81 -4.38 8.27 3.12
CA LEU A 81 -3.61 9.43 3.54
C LEU A 81 -3.99 10.61 2.64
N MET A 82 -5.03 11.36 3.03
CA MET A 82 -5.27 12.66 2.42
C MET A 82 -4.12 13.57 2.85
N ALA A 83 -3.35 14.06 1.89
CA ALA A 83 -2.37 15.08 2.17
C ALA A 83 -3.11 16.30 2.73
N LYS A 84 -2.71 16.76 3.92
CA LYS A 84 -3.22 18.02 4.46
C LYS A 84 -2.67 19.14 3.57
N THR A 85 -3.57 19.74 2.82
CA THR A 85 -3.30 20.94 2.05
C THR A 85 -3.34 22.13 3.00
N ASP A 86 -2.35 23.01 2.92
CA ASP A 86 -2.38 24.27 3.67
C ASP A 86 -3.51 25.16 3.10
N ALA A 87 -3.94 26.19 3.83
CA ALA A 87 -5.08 27.06 3.47
C ALA A 87 -5.02 27.69 2.06
N THR A 88 -3.87 27.63 1.41
CA THR A 88 -3.59 28.13 0.06
C THR A 88 -3.74 27.07 -1.06
N GLY A 89 -4.14 25.83 -0.75
CA GLY A 89 -4.34 24.79 -1.78
C GLY A 89 -3.04 24.11 -2.25
N THR A 90 -1.89 24.48 -1.68
CA THR A 90 -0.59 23.86 -1.99
C THR A 90 -0.36 22.62 -1.12
N PRO A 91 0.04 21.46 -1.68
CA PRO A 91 0.42 20.30 -0.87
C PRO A 91 1.62 20.67 0.00
N SER A 92 1.47 20.50 1.32
CA SER A 92 2.53 20.79 2.28
C SER A 92 3.80 20.00 1.92
N LYS A 93 4.91 20.71 1.69
CA LYS A 93 6.22 20.07 1.40
C LYS A 93 6.52 19.08 2.51
N GLN A 94 6.63 17.81 2.16
CA GLN A 94 7.05 16.74 3.06
C GLN A 94 8.38 17.16 3.71
N ARG A 95 8.30 17.61 4.97
CA ARG A 95 9.47 17.97 5.76
C ARG A 95 10.18 16.65 6.06
N ASN A 96 11.27 16.39 5.36
CA ASN A 96 12.13 15.26 5.66
C ASN A 96 12.51 15.38 7.15
N ALA A 97 12.02 14.47 8.00
CA ALA A 97 12.35 14.45 9.41
C ALA A 97 13.78 13.92 9.57
N SER A 98 14.76 14.69 9.12
CA SER A 98 16.19 14.43 9.34
C SER A 98 16.65 14.84 10.74
N ARG A 99 15.74 14.88 11.72
CA ARG A 99 16.09 15.11 13.12
C ARG A 99 15.82 13.80 13.87
N PRO A 100 16.84 12.96 14.12
CA PRO A 100 16.68 11.95 15.17
C PRO A 100 16.26 12.68 16.44
N ALA A 101 15.29 12.11 17.17
CA ALA A 101 14.80 12.68 18.42
C ALA A 101 16.00 13.06 19.31
N PRO A 102 16.14 14.33 19.72
CA PRO A 102 17.14 14.64 20.73
C PRO A 102 16.66 13.94 21.99
N TYR A 103 17.39 12.89 22.38
CA TYR A 103 17.35 12.41 23.75
C TYR A 103 17.61 13.65 24.62
N LEU A 104 16.65 13.99 25.47
CA LEU A 104 16.81 15.04 26.47
C LEU A 104 17.96 14.61 27.39
N THR A 105 19.16 15.13 27.14
CA THR A 105 20.24 15.10 28.12
C THR A 105 19.82 16.02 29.26
N GLY A 106 19.61 15.45 30.45
CA GLY A 106 19.28 16.19 31.66
C GLY A 106 20.29 17.30 31.91
N LEU A 107 19.84 18.54 31.70
CA LEU A 107 20.57 19.74 32.12
C LEU A 107 20.16 20.03 33.57
N LYS A 108 21.17 20.11 34.42
CA LYS A 108 21.15 20.30 35.87
C LYS A 108 20.16 21.39 36.30
N ALA A 109 19.35 21.06 37.30
CA ALA A 109 18.58 22.03 38.07
C ALA A 109 19.50 22.70 39.08
N ASP A 110 20.10 23.83 38.72
CA ASP A 110 20.65 24.76 39.71
C ASP A 110 19.56 25.82 40.00
N VAL A 111 18.91 25.64 41.13
CA VAL A 111 17.93 26.58 41.70
C VAL A 111 18.70 27.69 42.41
N SER A 112 18.82 28.86 41.80
CA SER A 112 19.27 30.07 42.49
C SER A 112 18.12 30.70 43.27
N ARG A 113 18.13 30.56 44.60
CA ARG A 113 17.36 31.43 45.52
C ARG A 113 18.04 32.81 45.53
N ALA A 114 17.31 33.85 45.14
CA ALA A 114 17.68 35.23 45.42
C ALA A 114 17.01 35.70 46.73
N ASN A 115 17.72 36.57 47.45
CA ASN A 115 17.35 37.22 48.71
C ASN A 115 16.22 38.23 48.52
#